data_AF-V2UHT4-F1
#
_entry.id   AF-V2UHT4-F1
#
_cell.length_a   1.000
_cell.length_b   1.000
_cell.length_c   1.000
_cell.angle_alpha   90.00
_cell.angle_beta   90.00
_cell.angle_gamma   90.00
#
_symmetry.space_group_name_H-M   'P 1'
#
loop_
_entity.id
_entity.type
_entity.pdbx_description
1 polymer ?
#
loop_
_entity_poly.entity_id
_entity_poly.type
_entity_poly.pdbx_seq_one_letter_code
_entity_poly.pdbx_strand_id
1 'polypeptide(L)'
;MFIDSLMSFLQKINAESELEEWYLSNFIDEFVCKLSPPDAFEMSSYVIEVIKNDSKFSYTYELLTILLALQRQSNTAQIPVNLINEPQFLNEIIENSSEEYVQYLVDELAKNYKINSKTYNH
;
A
#
# COMPACT_ATOMS: atom_id res chain seq x y z
N MET A 1 -2.21 -7.15 15.96
CA MET A 1 -3.43 -7.49 15.19
C MET A 1 -3.27 -7.16 13.72
N PHE A 2 -3.29 -5.90 13.26
CA PHE A 2 -3.11 -5.60 11.82
C PHE A 2 -1.79 -6.14 11.25
N ILE A 3 -0.67 -5.83 11.91
CA ILE A 3 0.67 -6.25 11.46
C ILE A 3 0.77 -7.78 11.36
N ASP A 4 0.36 -8.50 12.41
CA ASP A 4 0.40 -9.97 12.42
C ASP A 4 -0.48 -10.56 11.32
N SER A 5 -1.67 -9.99 11.11
CA SER A 5 -2.58 -10.38 10.04
C SER A 5 -2.00 -10.09 8.66
N LEU A 6 -1.34 -8.94 8.46
CA LEU A 6 -0.70 -8.60 7.19
C LEU A 6 0.42 -9.58 6.87
N MET A 7 1.28 -9.89 7.84
CA MET A 7 2.36 -10.86 7.63
C MET A 7 1.83 -12.25 7.32
N SER A 8 0.79 -12.69 8.03
CA SER A 8 0.11 -13.96 7.74
C SER A 8 -0.55 -13.97 6.36
N PHE A 9 -1.15 -12.86 5.96
CA PHE A 9 -1.77 -12.68 4.64
C PHE A 9 -0.74 -12.80 3.52
N LEU A 10 0.40 -12.13 3.63
CA LEU A 10 1.49 -12.22 2.66
C LEU A 10 2.09 -13.63 2.59
N GLN A 11 2.24 -14.31 3.74
CA GLN A 11 2.65 -15.70 3.76
C GLN A 11 1.67 -16.62 3.04
N LYS A 12 0.36 -16.38 3.17
CA LYS A 12 -0.68 -17.15 2.48
C LYS A 12 -0.62 -16.97 0.96
N ILE A 13 -0.38 -15.74 0.49
CA ILE A 13 -0.20 -15.44 -0.94
C ILE A 13 1.04 -16.16 -1.47
N ASN A 14 2.17 -16.05 -0.75
CA ASN A 14 3.43 -16.67 -1.16
C ASN A 14 3.39 -18.20 -1.22
N ALA A 15 2.55 -18.82 -0.40
CA ALA A 15 2.42 -20.28 -0.36
C ALA A 15 1.70 -20.87 -1.58
N GLU A 16 1.32 -20.04 -2.57
CA GLU A 16 0.48 -20.42 -3.72
C GLU A 16 -0.77 -21.20 -3.30
N SER A 17 -1.26 -20.94 -2.08
CA SER A 17 -2.49 -21.52 -1.59
C SER A 17 -3.66 -21.03 -2.46
N GLU A 18 -4.71 -21.84 -2.60
CA GLU A 18 -5.93 -21.38 -3.27
C GLU A 18 -6.43 -20.11 -2.58
N LEU A 19 -6.20 -18.97 -3.24
CA LEU A 19 -6.70 -17.68 -2.80
C LEU A 19 -8.18 -17.63 -3.16
N GLU A 20 -9.00 -17.40 -2.15
CA GLU A 20 -10.41 -17.11 -2.35
C GLU A 20 -10.55 -15.84 -3.20
N GLU A 21 -11.56 -15.79 -4.07
CA GLU A 21 -11.83 -14.66 -4.98
C GLU A 21 -11.83 -13.29 -4.26
N TRP A 22 -12.27 -13.29 -3.00
CA TRP A 22 -12.44 -12.08 -2.18
C TRP A 22 -11.34 -11.89 -1.13
N TYR A 23 -10.22 -12.61 -1.21
CA TYR A 23 -9.17 -12.61 -0.18
C TYR A 23 -8.73 -11.20 0.25
N LEU A 24 -8.49 -10.31 -0.72
CA LEU A 24 -8.02 -8.95 -0.47
C LEU A 24 -9.14 -8.05 0.09
N SER A 25 -10.36 -8.18 -0.42
CA SER A 25 -11.52 -7.43 0.10
C SER A 25 -11.82 -7.83 1.54
N ASN A 26 -11.81 -9.12 1.84
CA ASN A 26 -12.01 -9.65 3.18
C ASN A 26 -10.94 -9.14 4.14
N PHE A 27 -9.67 -9.10 3.71
CA PHE A 27 -8.59 -8.53 4.53
C PHE A 27 -8.85 -7.05 4.85
N ILE A 28 -9.26 -6.26 3.87
CA ILE A 28 -9.56 -4.83 4.05
C ILE A 28 -10.73 -4.63 5.02
N ASP A 29 -11.84 -5.35 4.83
CA ASP A 29 -13.02 -5.22 5.70
C ASP A 29 -12.72 -5.67 7.13
N GLU A 30 -11.91 -6.70 7.30
CA GLU A 30 -11.60 -7.25 8.61
C GLU A 30 -10.56 -6.46 9.38
N PHE A 31 -9.54 -5.93 8.70
CA PHE A 31 -8.35 -5.38 9.36
C PHE A 31 -8.07 -3.91 9.05
N VAL A 32 -8.58 -3.35 7.94
CA VAL A 32 -8.40 -1.92 7.60
C VAL A 32 -9.61 -1.11 8.05
N CYS A 33 -10.82 -1.49 7.62
CA CYS A 33 -12.06 -0.74 7.90
C CYS A 33 -12.40 -0.63 9.38
N LYS A 34 -11.81 -1.47 10.24
CA LYS A 34 -11.98 -1.45 11.70
C LYS A 34 -10.97 -0.58 12.45
N LEU A 35 -9.94 -0.07 11.77
CA LEU A 35 -8.95 0.81 12.39
C LEU A 35 -9.53 2.19 12.67
N SER A 36 -9.08 2.82 13.74
CA SER A 36 -9.33 4.25 13.91
C SER A 36 -8.54 5.05 12.86
N PRO A 37 -8.96 6.27 12.50
CA PRO A 37 -8.21 7.07 11.52
C PRO A 37 -6.72 7.28 11.89
N PRO A 38 -6.35 7.56 13.16
CA PRO A 38 -4.94 7.62 13.57
C PRO A 38 -4.20 6.29 13.37
N ASP A 39 -4.80 5.16 13.75
CA ASP A 39 -4.16 3.85 13.59
C ASP A 39 -3.98 3.51 12.11
N ALA A 40 -4.96 3.82 11.26
CA ALA A 40 -4.86 3.63 9.81
C ALA A 40 -3.72 4.47 9.20
N PHE A 41 -3.52 5.69 9.69
CA PHE A 41 -2.38 6.52 9.29
C PHE A 41 -1.04 5.90 9.72
N GLU A 42 -0.94 5.40 10.96
CA GLU A 42 0.27 4.74 11.45
C GLU A 42 0.57 3.46 10.64
N MET A 43 -0.44 2.63 10.39
CA MET A 43 -0.30 1.41 9.60
C MET A 43 0.04 1.69 8.13
N SER A 44 -0.33 2.85 7.58
CA SER A 44 0.11 3.26 6.23
C SER A 44 1.64 3.34 6.16
N SER A 45 2.27 3.91 7.18
CA SER A 45 3.73 3.98 7.27
C SER A 45 4.35 2.58 7.34
N TYR A 46 3.73 1.66 8.09
CA TYR A 46 4.19 0.27 8.15
C TYR A 46 4.12 -0.43 6.78
N VAL A 47 2.99 -0.30 6.07
CA VAL A 47 2.82 -0.93 4.74
C VAL A 47 3.82 -0.38 3.72
N ILE A 48 4.08 0.93 3.72
CA ILE A 48 5.13 1.52 2.88
C ILE A 48 6.49 0.87 3.16
N GLU A 49 6.83 0.66 4.43
CA GLU A 49 8.08 0.01 4.82
C GLU A 49 8.15 -1.46 4.37
N VAL A 50 7.03 -2.17 4.39
CA VAL A 50 6.95 -3.54 3.86
C VAL A 50 7.20 -3.57 2.36
N ILE A 51 6.60 -2.67 1.57
CA ILE A 51 6.83 -2.58 0.12
C ILE A 51 8.31 -2.28 -0.16
N LYS A 52 8.90 -1.32 0.56
CA LYS A 52 10.33 -0.94 0.40
C LYS A 52 11.29 -2.09 0.65
N ASN A 53 10.96 -2.95 1.62
CA ASN A 53 11.80 -4.09 1.97
C ASN A 53 11.53 -5.33 1.09
N ASP A 54 10.51 -5.31 0.23
CA ASP A 54 10.25 -6.34 -0.77
C ASP A 54 10.98 -6.05 -2.08
N SER A 55 12.24 -6.46 -2.16
CA SER A 55 13.10 -6.28 -3.35
C SER A 55 12.58 -6.92 -4.63
N LYS A 56 11.59 -7.81 -4.53
CA LYS A 56 10.99 -8.52 -5.67
C LYS A 56 9.66 -7.93 -6.09
N PHE A 57 9.12 -6.96 -5.35
CA PHE A 57 7.81 -6.37 -5.63
C PHE A 57 6.71 -7.45 -5.75
N SER A 58 6.83 -8.53 -4.98
CA SER A 58 6.06 -9.77 -5.13
C SER A 58 4.58 -9.60 -4.80
N TYR A 59 4.26 -8.62 -3.96
CA TYR A 59 2.90 -8.35 -3.48
C TYR A 59 2.48 -6.90 -3.74
N THR A 60 3.06 -6.28 -4.77
CA THR A 60 2.90 -4.84 -5.03
C THR A 60 1.44 -4.47 -5.19
N TYR A 61 0.67 -5.27 -5.93
CA TYR A 61 -0.76 -5.04 -6.13
C TYR A 61 -1.54 -5.03 -4.79
N GLU A 62 -1.38 -6.07 -3.99
CA GLU A 62 -2.07 -6.21 -2.71
C GLU A 62 -1.67 -5.10 -1.73
N LEU A 63 -0.37 -4.85 -1.60
CA LEU A 63 0.15 -3.86 -0.67
C LEU A 63 -0.25 -2.44 -1.06
N LEU A 64 -0.25 -2.09 -2.34
CA LEU A 64 -0.75 -0.79 -2.82
C LEU A 64 -2.25 -0.65 -2.60
N THR A 65 -3.02 -1.71 -2.81
CA THR A 65 -4.46 -1.69 -2.58
C THR A 65 -4.78 -1.52 -1.09
N ILE A 66 -4.06 -2.23 -0.21
CA ILE A 66 -4.15 -2.06 1.24
C ILE A 66 -3.73 -0.65 1.65
N LEU A 67 -2.63 -0.12 1.10
CA LEU A 67 -2.16 1.23 1.37
C LEU A 67 -3.20 2.29 0.97
N LEU A 68 -3.86 2.12 -0.18
CA LEU A 68 -4.92 3.03 -0.63
C LEU A 68 -6.15 2.96 0.29
N ALA A 69 -6.51 1.77 0.77
CA ALA A 69 -7.58 1.59 1.74
C ALA A 69 -7.24 2.24 3.10
N LEU A 70 -6.01 2.05 3.58
CA LEU A 70 -5.51 2.69 4.80
C LEU A 70 -5.48 4.21 4.67
N GLN A 71 -5.02 4.73 3.54
CA GLN A 71 -5.03 6.17 3.26
C GLN A 71 -6.46 6.73 3.36
N ARG A 72 -7.44 6.07 2.72
CA ARG A 72 -8.85 6.49 2.79
C ARG A 72 -9.40 6.41 4.22
N GLN A 73 -9.12 5.33 4.93
CA GLN A 73 -9.55 5.13 6.31
C GLN A 73 -8.94 6.16 7.28
N SER A 74 -7.70 6.59 7.02
CA SER A 74 -7.01 7.58 7.84
C SER A 74 -7.66 8.97 7.83
N ASN A 75 -8.54 9.23 6.84
CA ASN A 75 -9.25 10.49 6.66
C ASN A 75 -8.33 11.72 6.72
N THR A 76 -7.11 11.58 6.17
CA THR A 76 -6.12 12.65 6.11
C THR A 76 -5.37 12.63 4.78
N ALA A 77 -4.89 13.82 4.40
CA ALA A 77 -3.98 14.00 3.28
C ALA A 77 -2.52 14.20 3.77
N GLN A 78 -2.26 14.00 5.06
CA GLN A 78 -0.88 14.03 5.59
C GLN A 78 -0.05 12.96 4.89
N ILE A 79 1.18 13.31 4.52
CA ILE A 79 2.12 12.40 3.88
C ILE A 79 2.82 11.59 4.98
N PRO A 80 2.82 10.24 4.92
CA PRO A 80 3.63 9.40 5.78
C PRO A 80 5.12 9.81 5.78
N VAL A 81 5.76 9.78 6.96
CA VAL A 81 7.14 10.29 7.12
C VAL A 81 8.15 9.61 6.21
N ASN A 82 7.96 8.32 5.94
CA ASN A 82 8.81 7.55 5.03
C ASN A 82 8.65 7.98 3.56
N LEU A 83 7.47 8.44 3.12
CA LEU A 83 7.29 9.06 1.81
C LEU A 83 7.87 10.47 1.75
N ILE A 84 7.86 11.22 2.86
CA ILE A 84 8.54 12.53 2.93
C ILE A 84 10.05 12.37 2.78
N ASN A 85 10.63 11.37 3.46
CA ASN A 85 12.07 11.13 3.46
C ASN A 85 12.56 10.59 2.11
N GLU A 86 11.70 9.87 1.38
CA GLU A 86 12.04 9.24 0.09
C GLU A 86 10.95 9.53 -0.96
N PRO A 87 10.88 10.78 -1.46
CA PRO A 87 9.82 11.22 -2.36
C PRO A 87 9.82 10.48 -3.71
N GLN A 88 10.95 9.88 -4.11
CA GLN A 88 11.08 9.10 -5.33
C GLN A 88 10.49 7.68 -5.22
N PHE A 89 10.16 7.20 -4.02
CA PHE A 89 9.74 5.81 -3.81
C PHE A 89 8.54 5.40 -4.68
N LEU A 90 7.55 6.29 -4.84
CA LEU A 90 6.39 5.99 -5.70
C LEU A 90 6.77 5.88 -7.18
N ASN A 91 7.81 6.57 -7.65
CA ASN A 91 8.34 6.39 -9.00
C ASN A 91 9.04 5.05 -9.12
N GLU A 92 9.83 4.65 -8.12
CA GLU A 92 10.52 3.37 -8.12
C GLU A 92 9.54 2.21 -8.28
N ILE A 93 8.36 2.28 -7.64
CA ILE A 93 7.29 1.30 -7.83
C ILE A 93 6.82 1.24 -9.30
N ILE A 94 6.62 2.40 -9.93
CA ILE A 94 6.18 2.48 -11.34
C ILE A 94 7.28 1.95 -12.26
N GLU A 95 8.54 2.31 -12.05
CA GLU A 95 9.67 1.86 -12.87
C GLU A 95 9.90 0.35 -12.79
N ASN A 96 9.60 -0.26 -11.64
CA ASN A 96 9.75 -1.70 -11.41
C ASN A 96 8.48 -2.50 -11.75
N SER A 97 7.41 -1.86 -12.23
CA SER A 97 6.17 -2.53 -12.65
C SER A 97 5.75 -2.17 -14.07
N SER A 98 5.46 -3.19 -14.89
CA SER A 98 4.88 -3.00 -16.22
C SER A 98 3.35 -2.98 -16.24
N GLU A 99 2.71 -3.05 -15.07
CA GLU A 99 1.28 -3.30 -14.94
C GLU A 99 0.49 -1.99 -14.80
N GLU A 100 -0.46 -1.75 -15.71
CA GLU A 100 -1.24 -0.50 -15.76
C GLU A 100 -2.01 -0.23 -14.45
N TYR A 101 -2.47 -1.27 -13.76
CA TYR A 101 -3.17 -1.09 -12.49
C TYR A 101 -2.27 -0.61 -11.36
N VAL A 102 -0.96 -0.91 -11.40
CA VAL A 102 0.01 -0.38 -10.43
C VAL A 102 0.14 1.13 -10.60
N GLN A 103 0.24 1.60 -11.86
CA GLN A 103 0.28 3.03 -12.16
C GLN A 103 -0.98 3.73 -11.63
N TYR A 104 -2.17 3.18 -11.88
CA TYR A 104 -3.42 3.73 -11.38
C TYR A 104 -3.45 3.84 -9.84
N LEU A 105 -3.00 2.80 -9.13
CA LEU A 105 -2.95 2.82 -7.66
C LEU A 105 -1.97 3.87 -7.12
N VAL A 106 -0.80 3.98 -7.74
CA VAL A 106 0.21 4.99 -7.37
C VAL A 106 -0.30 6.40 -7.63
N ASP A 107 -0.96 6.65 -8.76
CA ASP A 107 -1.54 7.95 -9.10
C ASP A 107 -2.62 8.37 -8.09
N GLU A 108 -3.50 7.44 -7.70
CA GLU A 108 -4.53 7.71 -6.69
C GLU A 108 -3.90 7.98 -5.30
N LEU A 109 -2.86 7.24 -4.91
CA LEU A 109 -2.11 7.52 -3.69
C LEU A 109 -1.44 8.89 -3.73
N ALA A 110 -0.75 9.22 -4.82
CA ALA A 110 -0.07 10.50 -5.01
C ALA A 110 -1.06 11.67 -4.90
N LYS A 111 -2.20 11.55 -5.57
CA LYS A 111 -3.29 12.52 -5.51
C LYS A 111 -3.84 12.69 -4.09
N ASN A 112 -4.10 11.59 -3.39
CA ASN A 112 -4.69 11.64 -2.05
C ASN A 112 -3.73 12.23 -1.00
N TYR A 113 -2.43 11.93 -1.12
CA TYR A 113 -1.37 12.54 -0.33
C TYR A 113 -0.94 13.93 -0.82
N LYS A 114 -1.52 14.42 -1.93
CA LYS A 114 -1.18 15.69 -2.57
C LYS A 114 0.31 15.81 -2.93
N ILE A 115 0.92 14.70 -3.34
CA ILE A 115 2.28 14.65 -3.86
C ILE A 115 2.23 15.15 -5.31
N ASN A 116 3.06 16.14 -5.65
CA ASN A 116 3.04 16.75 -6.98
C ASN A 116 3.49 15.75 -8.05
N SER A 117 2.66 15.57 -9.09
CA SER A 117 2.95 14.72 -10.26
C SER A 117 4.20 15.14 -11.07
N LYS A 118 4.73 16.35 -10.85
CA LYS A 118 5.99 16.80 -11.46
C LYS A 118 7.23 16.07 -10.95
N THR A 119 7.11 15.34 -9.84
CA THR A 119 8.19 14.51 -9.29
C THR A 119 8.28 13.14 -9.99
N TYR A 120 7.32 12.78 -10.86
CA TYR A 120 7.14 11.46 -11.50
C TYR A 120 7.59 11.41 -12.97
N ASN A 121 8.23 12.46 -13.45
CA ASN A 121 8.80 12.47 -14.81
C ASN A 121 10.30 12.66 -14.69
N HIS A 122 11.07 11.60 -14.97
CA HIS A 122 12.20 11.68 -15.88
C HIS A 122 12.73 10.31 -16.30
#